data_AF-A0A5K1AT20-F1
#
_entry.id   AF-A0A5K1AT20-F1
#
_cell.length_a   1.000
_cell.length_b   1.000
_cell.length_c   1.000
_cell.angle_alpha   90.00
_cell.angle_beta   90.00
_cell.angle_gamma   90.00
#
_symmetry.space_group_name_H-M   'P 1'
#
loop_
_entity.id
_entity.type
_entity.pdbx_description
1 polymer ?
#
loop_
_entity_poly.entity_id
_entity_poly.type
_entity_poly.pdbx_seq_one_letter_code
_entity_poly.pdbx_strand_id
1 'polypeptide(L)'
;VTSKANLTKKPVQPSYLVQFFQILVAMFIMDTWQYFIHRFMHQSKFLYRHIHSQHHKLVVPYAIGALYNHPLEGLLLDTVGGAISFLFSGMTARTAVFFFCFAVVKTVDDHCGLWLPGNLFHIFFQNNTAYHDIHHQLKGLKFNYSQPFFPIWDRLLGTYMPYTLVKHPEGGFEARPLKE
;
A
#
# COMPACT_ATOMS: atom_id res chain seq x y z
N VAL A 1 -8.27 -23.98 6.64
CA VAL A 1 -7.30 -24.91 7.25
C VAL A 1 -5.98 -24.17 7.44
N THR A 2 -5.78 -23.48 8.58
CA THR A 2 -4.70 -22.48 8.76
C THR A 2 -3.52 -22.97 9.61
N SER A 3 -3.53 -24.23 10.05
CA SER A 3 -2.35 -24.90 10.58
C SER A 3 -2.50 -26.42 10.46
N LYS A 4 -1.39 -27.12 10.18
CA LYS A 4 -1.30 -28.55 10.47
C LYS A 4 -0.98 -28.66 11.96
N ALA A 5 -1.92 -29.22 12.71
CA ALA A 5 -1.68 -29.55 14.11
C ALA A 5 -0.83 -30.83 14.15
N ASN A 6 0.28 -30.81 14.88
CA ASN A 6 0.98 -32.05 15.21
C ASN A 6 0.12 -32.89 16.16
N LEU A 7 0.51 -34.14 16.40
CA LEU A 7 -0.14 -35.09 17.32
C LEU A 7 -0.41 -34.51 18.73
N THR A 8 0.26 -33.41 19.09
CA THR A 8 0.12 -32.66 20.35
C THR A 8 -0.80 -31.43 20.28
N LYS A 9 -1.58 -31.24 19.20
CA LYS A 9 -2.48 -30.08 18.94
C LYS A 9 -1.80 -28.69 18.89
N LYS A 10 -0.47 -28.61 18.94
CA LYS A 10 0.24 -27.32 18.80
C LYS A 10 0.32 -26.92 17.31
N PRO A 11 -0.06 -25.68 16.94
CA PRO A 11 0.13 -25.19 15.60
C PRO A 11 1.63 -25.08 15.30
N VAL A 12 2.08 -25.78 14.25
CA VAL A 12 3.48 -25.78 13.83
C VAL A 12 3.76 -24.52 13.02
N GLN A 13 4.74 -23.73 13.46
CA GLN A 13 5.24 -22.60 12.68
C GLN A 13 6.22 -23.10 11.61
N PRO A 14 6.09 -22.68 10.34
CA PRO A 14 7.08 -22.95 9.31
C PRO A 14 8.44 -22.33 9.67
N SER A 15 9.51 -22.79 9.02
CA SER A 15 10.83 -22.18 9.17
C SER A 15 10.79 -20.70 8.77
N TYR A 16 11.72 -19.88 9.29
CA TYR A 16 11.79 -18.47 8.95
C TYR A 16 11.95 -18.22 7.44
N LEU A 17 12.65 -19.11 6.73
CA LEU A 17 12.77 -19.05 5.28
C LEU A 17 11.42 -19.21 4.58
N VAL A 18 10.60 -20.18 5.01
CA VAL A 18 9.25 -20.36 4.46
C VAL A 18 8.40 -19.14 4.79
N GLN A 19 8.41 -18.66 6.03
CA GLN A 19 7.65 -17.46 6.41
C GLN A 19 8.05 -16.23 5.59
N PHE A 20 9.34 -16.06 5.31
CA PHE A 20 9.83 -14.98 4.44
C PHE A 20 9.23 -15.05 3.04
N PHE A 21 9.25 -16.22 2.39
CA PHE A 21 8.60 -16.38 1.08
C PHE A 21 7.09 -16.19 1.13
N GLN A 22 6.43 -16.66 2.20
CA GLN A 22 5.00 -16.42 2.39
C GLN A 22 4.67 -14.93 2.47
N ILE A 23 5.50 -14.15 3.17
CA ILE A 23 5.38 -12.69 3.24
C ILE A 23 5.58 -12.06 1.85
N LEU A 24 6.60 -12.46 1.09
CA LEU A 24 6.82 -11.94 -0.26
C LEU A 24 5.64 -12.23 -1.20
N VAL A 25 5.10 -13.45 -1.15
CA VAL A 25 3.90 -13.83 -1.91
C VAL A 25 2.71 -12.98 -1.49
N ALA A 26 2.52 -12.76 -0.18
CA ALA A 26 1.44 -11.92 0.32
C ALA A 26 1.58 -10.46 -0.11
N MET A 27 2.79 -9.89 -0.09
CA MET A 27 3.06 -8.54 -0.61
C MET A 27 2.66 -8.43 -2.08
N PHE A 28 3.08 -9.38 -2.91
CA PHE A 28 2.77 -9.38 -4.33
C PHE A 28 1.25 -9.49 -4.60
N ILE A 29 0.56 -10.36 -3.87
CA ILE A 29 -0.89 -10.55 -4.00
C ILE A 29 -1.64 -9.30 -3.54
N MET A 30 -1.22 -8.69 -2.42
CA MET A 30 -1.80 -7.47 -1.90
C MET A 30 -1.64 -6.31 -2.88
N ASP A 31 -0.43 -6.08 -3.37
CA ASP A 31 -0.14 -5.05 -4.37
C ASP A 31 -0.97 -5.25 -5.64
N THR A 32 -1.11 -6.50 -6.09
CA THR A 32 -1.92 -6.84 -7.25
C THR A 32 -3.38 -6.49 -7.03
N TRP A 33 -3.97 -6.98 -5.93
CA TRP A 33 -5.37 -6.72 -5.63
C TRP A 33 -5.65 -5.23 -5.48
N GLN A 34 -4.86 -4.55 -4.63
CA GLN A 34 -5.08 -3.15 -4.34
C GLN A 34 -4.86 -2.28 -5.57
N TYR A 35 -3.85 -2.53 -6.40
CA TYR A 35 -3.65 -1.78 -7.64
C TYR A 35 -4.89 -1.80 -8.55
N PHE A 36 -5.44 -2.99 -8.82
CA PHE A 36 -6.55 -3.11 -9.77
C PHE A 36 -7.84 -2.51 -9.22
N ILE A 37 -8.15 -2.73 -7.94
CA ILE A 37 -9.34 -2.14 -7.31
C ILE A 37 -9.19 -0.62 -7.20
N HIS A 38 -8.02 -0.12 -6.81
CA HIS A 38 -7.75 1.31 -6.68
C HIS A 38 -7.87 2.01 -8.04
N ARG A 39 -7.22 1.47 -9.07
CA ARG A 39 -7.35 1.97 -10.45
C ARG A 39 -8.81 1.94 -10.93
N PHE A 40 -9.55 0.87 -10.63
CA PHE A 40 -10.95 0.76 -11.01
C PHE A 40 -11.82 1.83 -10.32
N MET A 41 -11.57 2.11 -9.04
CA MET A 41 -12.26 3.18 -8.30
C MET A 41 -12.00 4.56 -8.92
N HIS A 42 -10.80 4.82 -9.44
CA HIS A 42 -10.49 6.04 -10.18
C HIS A 42 -11.12 6.11 -11.57
N GLN A 43 -11.16 4.98 -12.30
CA GLN A 43 -11.69 4.95 -13.66
C GLN A 43 -13.22 5.04 -13.70
N SER A 44 -13.90 4.50 -12.70
CA SER A 44 -15.36 4.61 -12.57
C SER A 44 -15.76 5.94 -11.96
N LYS A 45 -16.43 6.81 -12.74
CA LYS A 45 -16.95 8.10 -12.25
C LYS A 45 -17.84 7.95 -11.02
N PHE A 46 -18.62 6.87 -10.96
CA PHE A 46 -19.50 6.60 -9.83
C PHE A 46 -18.71 6.27 -8.56
N LEU A 47 -17.77 5.32 -8.65
CA LEU A 47 -16.97 4.89 -7.50
C LEU A 47 -16.06 6.03 -7.02
N TYR A 48 -15.42 6.75 -7.96
CA TYR A 48 -14.63 7.91 -7.61
C TYR A 48 -15.48 8.94 -6.85
N ARG A 49 -16.60 9.39 -7.43
CA ARG A 49 -17.40 10.47 -6.84
C ARG A 49 -17.98 10.14 -5.47
N HIS A 50 -18.43 8.91 -5.25
CA HIS A 50 -19.20 8.56 -4.04
C HIS A 50 -18.42 7.76 -2.99
N ILE A 51 -17.28 7.18 -3.35
CA ILE A 51 -16.50 6.32 -2.45
C ILE A 51 -15.10 6.92 -2.31
N HIS A 52 -14.33 6.90 -3.38
CA HIS A 52 -12.90 7.16 -3.31
C HIS A 52 -12.54 8.65 -3.18
N SER A 53 -13.43 9.55 -3.61
CA SER A 53 -13.27 10.99 -3.42
C SER A 53 -13.16 11.39 -1.95
N GLN A 54 -13.70 10.58 -1.01
CA GLN A 54 -13.55 10.81 0.41
C GLN A 54 -12.08 10.74 0.83
N HIS A 55 -11.37 9.72 0.36
CA HIS A 55 -9.93 9.57 0.60
C HIS A 55 -9.15 10.72 -0.03
N HIS A 56 -9.47 11.07 -1.28
CA HIS A 56 -8.86 12.19 -2.01
C HIS A 56 -9.28 13.60 -1.54
N LYS A 57 -10.07 13.73 -0.47
CA LYS A 57 -10.20 15.03 0.23
C LYS A 57 -8.88 15.45 0.85
N LEU A 58 -8.00 14.48 1.14
CA LEU A 58 -6.68 14.68 1.71
C LEU A 58 -5.64 14.95 0.62
N VAL A 59 -5.75 16.10 -0.04
CA VAL A 59 -4.81 16.51 -1.11
C VAL A 59 -3.36 16.54 -0.63
N VAL A 60 -3.16 16.78 0.67
CA VAL A 60 -1.88 16.61 1.36
C VAL A 60 -2.04 15.46 2.35
N PRO A 61 -1.54 14.26 2.04
CA PRO A 61 -1.62 13.11 2.94
C PRO A 61 -0.91 13.36 4.26
N TYR A 62 -1.46 12.79 5.34
CA TYR A 62 -0.82 12.73 6.66
C TYR A 62 -1.12 11.39 7.33
N ALA A 63 -0.31 11.01 8.32
CA ALA A 63 -0.29 9.66 8.90
C ALA A 63 -1.66 9.14 9.38
N ILE A 64 -2.42 9.97 10.11
CA ILE A 64 -3.76 9.58 10.62
C ILE A 64 -4.78 9.45 9.47
N GLY A 65 -4.57 10.20 8.38
CA GLY A 65 -5.40 10.19 7.19
C GLY A 65 -5.20 8.97 6.29
N ALA A 66 -4.20 8.13 6.55
CA ALA A 66 -3.83 6.97 5.73
C ALA A 66 -5.00 6.01 5.46
N LEU A 67 -5.92 5.87 6.43
CA LEU A 67 -7.12 5.05 6.31
C LEU A 67 -8.41 5.88 6.43
N TYR A 68 -8.33 7.19 6.14
CA TYR A 68 -9.52 8.03 6.01
C TYR A 68 -10.21 7.74 4.67
N ASN A 69 -10.83 6.58 4.57
CA ASN A 69 -11.52 6.12 3.37
C ASN A 69 -13.00 5.80 3.68
N HIS A 70 -13.79 5.67 2.61
CA HIS A 70 -15.18 5.24 2.76
C HIS A 70 -15.21 3.78 3.25
N PRO A 71 -16.13 3.34 4.13
CA PRO A 71 -16.11 1.97 4.67
C PRO A 71 -16.10 0.85 3.61
N LEU A 72 -16.79 1.08 2.48
CA LEU A 72 -16.75 0.15 1.34
C LEU A 72 -15.37 0.07 0.66
N GLU A 73 -14.62 1.16 0.65
CA GLU A 73 -13.25 1.17 0.17
C GLU A 73 -12.34 0.37 1.08
N GLY A 74 -12.39 0.59 2.39
CA GLY A 74 -11.64 -0.21 3.36
C GLY A 74 -12.04 -1.69 3.35
N LEU A 75 -13.31 -2.01 3.10
CA LEU A 75 -13.74 -3.39 2.91
C LEU A 75 -13.10 -4.02 1.67
N LEU A 76 -13.15 -3.34 0.52
CA LEU A 76 -12.69 -3.88 -0.76
C LEU A 76 -11.16 -3.91 -0.88
N LEU A 77 -10.47 -2.84 -0.48
CA LEU A 77 -9.01 -2.76 -0.57
C LEU A 77 -8.32 -3.48 0.58
N ASP A 78 -8.70 -3.17 1.83
CA ASP A 78 -7.96 -3.64 3.00
C ASP A 78 -8.41 -5.04 3.43
N THR A 79 -9.71 -5.23 3.64
CA THR A 79 -10.24 -6.48 4.20
C THR A 79 -10.18 -7.62 3.18
N VAL A 80 -10.73 -7.42 1.98
CA VAL A 80 -10.73 -8.46 0.94
C VAL A 80 -9.30 -8.68 0.42
N GLY A 81 -8.55 -7.60 0.15
CA GLY A 81 -7.15 -7.71 -0.28
C GLY A 81 -6.27 -8.42 0.74
N GLY A 82 -6.43 -8.09 2.03
CA GLY A 82 -5.75 -8.77 3.12
C GLY A 82 -6.14 -10.24 3.26
N ALA A 83 -7.44 -10.56 3.16
CA ALA A 83 -7.94 -11.93 3.23
C ALA A 83 -7.39 -12.81 2.10
N ILE A 84 -7.39 -12.31 0.86
CA ILE A 84 -6.81 -13.01 -0.29
C ILE A 84 -5.31 -13.22 -0.08
N SER A 85 -4.58 -12.17 0.34
CA SER A 85 -3.14 -12.26 0.61
C SER A 85 -2.81 -13.30 1.69
N PHE A 86 -3.59 -13.34 2.76
CA PHE A 86 -3.45 -14.33 3.84
C PHE A 86 -3.72 -15.76 3.34
N LEU A 87 -4.81 -15.98 2.62
CA LEU A 87 -5.23 -17.31 2.18
C LEU A 87 -4.24 -17.90 1.16
N PHE A 88 -3.84 -17.13 0.17
CA PHE A 88 -3.01 -17.62 -0.94
C PHE A 88 -1.51 -17.70 -0.62
N SER A 89 -1.02 -16.90 0.34
CA SER A 89 0.35 -17.08 0.85
C SER A 89 0.50 -18.35 1.71
N GLY A 90 -0.60 -18.93 2.19
CA GLY A 90 -0.59 -20.11 3.06
C GLY A 90 0.09 -19.85 4.42
N MET A 91 0.22 -18.58 4.81
CA MET A 91 0.86 -18.19 6.05
C MET A 91 0.04 -18.64 7.27
N THR A 92 0.71 -18.85 8.40
CA THR A 92 0.00 -19.12 9.65
C THR A 92 -0.63 -17.83 10.19
N ALA A 93 -1.61 -17.95 11.09
CA ALA A 93 -2.19 -16.78 11.76
C ALA A 93 -1.13 -15.91 12.48
N ARG A 94 -0.08 -16.53 13.03
CA ARG A 94 1.02 -15.79 13.67
C ARG A 94 1.83 -14.98 12.67
N THR A 95 2.24 -15.60 11.55
CA THR A 95 2.96 -14.91 10.47
C THR A 95 2.09 -13.79 9.88
N ALA A 96 0.78 -13.99 9.80
CA ALA A 96 -0.18 -13.00 9.36
C ALA A 96 -0.24 -11.77 10.25
N VAL A 97 -0.19 -11.93 11.57
CA VAL A 97 -0.12 -10.77 12.49
C VAL A 97 1.10 -9.92 12.17
N PHE A 98 2.28 -10.52 12.00
CA PHE A 98 3.48 -9.77 11.63
C PHE A 98 3.33 -9.07 10.27
N PHE A 99 2.81 -9.78 9.27
CA PHE A 99 2.58 -9.23 7.93
C PHE A 99 1.61 -8.04 7.95
N PHE A 100 0.48 -8.15 8.64
CA PHE A 100 -0.51 -7.08 8.69
C PHE A 100 -0.04 -5.89 9.53
N CYS A 101 0.67 -6.10 10.64
CA CYS A 101 1.31 -5.00 11.37
C CYS A 101 2.31 -4.25 10.47
N PHE A 102 3.13 -5.00 9.73
CA PHE A 102 4.06 -4.42 8.77
C PHE A 102 3.35 -3.64 7.66
N ALA A 103 2.28 -4.21 7.07
CA ALA A 103 1.49 -3.55 6.04
C ALA A 103 0.86 -2.25 6.54
N VAL A 104 0.28 -2.23 7.74
CA VAL A 104 -0.30 -1.01 8.34
C VAL A 104 0.76 0.06 8.57
N VAL A 105 1.91 -0.31 9.14
CA VAL A 105 3.02 0.64 9.33
C VAL A 105 3.48 1.20 7.98
N LYS A 106 3.56 0.34 6.95
CA LYS A 106 3.93 0.76 5.60
C LYS A 106 2.91 1.73 5.00
N THR A 107 1.61 1.45 5.11
CA THR A 107 0.55 2.35 4.65
C THR A 107 0.62 3.71 5.36
N VAL A 108 0.89 3.72 6.67
CA VAL A 108 1.06 4.98 7.42
C VAL A 108 2.28 5.75 6.95
N ASP A 109 3.41 5.07 6.72
CA ASP A 109 4.65 5.67 6.17
C ASP A 109 4.41 6.28 4.78
N ASP A 110 3.66 5.61 3.91
CA ASP A 110 3.31 6.09 2.57
C ASP A 110 2.43 7.34 2.57
N HIS A 111 1.71 7.59 3.66
CA HIS A 111 0.81 8.73 3.77
C HIS A 111 1.31 9.78 4.73
N CYS A 112 2.42 9.58 5.43
CA CYS A 112 2.78 10.44 6.55
C CYS A 112 3.14 11.87 6.15
N GLY A 113 3.51 12.10 4.89
CA GLY A 113 3.99 13.39 4.38
C GLY A 113 5.40 13.73 4.86
N LEU A 114 6.10 12.80 5.52
CA LEU A 114 7.39 13.04 6.16
C LEU A 114 8.52 12.31 5.43
N TRP A 115 9.44 13.09 4.87
CA TRP A 115 10.69 12.56 4.34
C TRP A 115 11.78 12.52 5.42
N LEU A 116 11.72 11.51 6.29
CA LEU A 116 12.64 11.36 7.42
C LEU A 116 14.03 10.84 6.98
N PRO A 117 15.14 11.45 7.44
CA PRO A 117 16.48 10.92 7.20
C PRO A 117 16.63 9.50 7.76
N GLY A 118 17.11 8.57 6.95
CA GLY A 118 17.34 7.18 7.38
C GLY A 118 16.08 6.32 7.46
N ASN A 119 14.95 6.75 6.88
CA ASN A 119 13.76 5.92 6.78
C ASN A 119 14.07 4.61 6.02
N LEU A 120 14.05 3.48 6.74
CA LEU A 120 14.36 2.16 6.20
C LEU A 120 13.37 1.76 5.10
N PHE A 121 12.10 2.15 5.19
CA PHE A 121 11.11 1.82 4.17
C PHE A 121 11.47 2.44 2.82
N HIS A 122 11.95 3.69 2.81
CA HIS A 122 12.33 4.37 1.57
C HIS A 122 13.56 3.73 0.89
N ILE A 123 14.35 2.94 1.62
CA ILE A 123 15.49 2.19 1.06
C ILE A 123 15.01 0.95 0.31
N PHE A 124 14.02 0.25 0.86
CA PHE A 124 13.54 -1.03 0.31
C PHE A 124 12.34 -0.90 -0.62
N PHE A 125 11.53 0.15 -0.47
CA PHE A 125 10.27 0.34 -1.17
C PHE A 125 10.25 1.67 -1.92
N GLN A 126 9.88 1.60 -3.19
CA GLN A 126 9.73 2.78 -4.05
C GLN A 126 8.35 3.42 -3.93
N ASN A 127 7.35 2.64 -3.51
CA ASN A 127 6.12 3.20 -2.99
C ASN A 127 6.47 3.78 -1.61
N ASN A 128 6.38 5.10 -1.48
CA ASN A 128 6.79 5.86 -0.32
C ASN A 128 5.95 7.14 -0.27
N THR A 129 6.21 7.99 0.74
CA THR A 129 5.42 9.21 0.93
C THR A 129 5.36 10.14 -0.29
N ALA A 130 6.46 10.26 -1.05
CA ALA A 130 6.50 11.15 -2.21
C ALA A 130 5.75 10.54 -3.41
N TYR A 131 5.85 9.22 -3.59
CA TYR A 131 5.10 8.50 -4.61
C TYR A 131 3.59 8.67 -4.41
N HIS A 132 3.13 8.52 -3.18
CA HIS A 132 1.71 8.60 -2.84
C HIS A 132 1.21 10.05 -2.79
N ASP A 133 2.02 11.00 -2.33
CA ASP A 133 1.69 12.44 -2.41
C ASP A 133 1.38 12.87 -3.85
N ILE A 134 2.22 12.47 -4.81
CA ILE A 134 1.98 12.75 -6.23
C ILE A 134 0.61 12.23 -6.68
N HIS A 135 0.18 11.06 -6.22
CA HIS A 135 -1.12 10.48 -6.56
C HIS A 135 -2.30 11.33 -6.02
N HIS A 136 -2.20 11.82 -4.78
CA HIS A 136 -3.22 12.68 -4.15
C HIS A 136 -3.28 14.10 -4.72
N GLN A 137 -2.22 14.57 -5.38
CA GLN A 137 -2.26 15.82 -6.11
C GLN A 137 -3.29 15.75 -7.26
N LEU A 138 -3.92 16.89 -7.57
CA LEU A 138 -4.96 16.97 -8.62
C LEU A 138 -4.54 16.41 -9.98
N LYS A 139 -3.25 16.55 -10.34
CA LYS A 139 -2.69 16.03 -11.59
C LYS A 139 -2.40 14.52 -11.54
N GLY A 140 -2.21 13.95 -10.36
CA GLY A 140 -1.81 12.57 -10.15
C GLY A 140 -2.96 11.56 -10.01
N LEU A 141 -4.21 12.00 -9.98
CA LEU A 141 -5.41 11.14 -9.91
C LEU A 141 -5.48 10.05 -11.02
N LYS A 142 -4.67 10.17 -12.06
CA LYS A 142 -4.58 9.23 -13.19
C LYS A 142 -3.40 8.26 -13.12
N PHE A 143 -2.57 8.33 -12.08
CA PHE A 143 -1.28 7.69 -11.98
C PHE A 143 -0.99 7.16 -10.58
N ASN A 144 0.05 6.35 -10.43
CA ASN A 144 0.60 5.88 -9.16
C ASN A 144 -0.42 5.15 -8.27
N TYR A 145 -1.15 4.19 -8.82
CA TYR A 145 -2.22 3.46 -8.12
C TYR A 145 -1.74 2.34 -7.17
N SER A 146 -0.52 1.85 -7.35
CA SER A 146 0.01 0.75 -6.57
C SER A 146 0.09 1.12 -5.10
N GLN A 147 -0.26 0.18 -4.23
CA GLN A 147 -0.11 0.24 -2.79
C GLN A 147 -0.18 -1.18 -2.22
N PRO A 148 0.49 -1.46 -1.08
CA PRO A 148 1.36 -0.54 -0.33
C PRO A 148 2.88 -0.70 -0.61
N PHE A 149 3.34 -1.73 -1.34
CA PHE A 149 4.77 -2.05 -1.36
C PHE A 149 5.52 -1.59 -2.62
N PHE A 150 5.09 -2.02 -3.80
CA PHE A 150 5.87 -1.86 -5.04
C PHE A 150 5.06 -1.23 -6.18
N PRO A 151 5.64 -0.31 -6.98
CA PRO A 151 4.99 0.29 -8.14
C PRO A 151 5.05 -0.60 -9.39
N ILE A 152 5.07 -1.94 -9.23
CA ILE A 152 5.26 -2.90 -10.32
C ILE A 152 4.18 -2.72 -11.38
N TRP A 153 2.92 -2.68 -10.95
CA TRP A 153 1.78 -2.60 -11.85
C TRP A 153 1.69 -1.24 -12.54
N ASP A 154 2.00 -0.14 -11.85
CA ASP A 154 2.08 1.18 -12.48
C ASP A 154 3.15 1.24 -13.58
N ARG A 155 4.30 0.61 -13.36
CA ARG A 155 5.36 0.53 -14.38
C ARG A 155 4.95 -0.35 -15.55
N LEU A 156 4.37 -1.53 -15.29
CA LEU A 156 3.96 -2.47 -16.33
C LEU A 156 2.80 -1.95 -17.19
N LEU A 157 1.85 -1.23 -16.58
CA LEU A 157 0.64 -0.79 -17.25
C LEU A 157 0.67 0.69 -17.64
N GLY A 158 1.83 1.34 -17.53
CA GLY A 158 2.07 2.71 -17.99
C GLY A 158 1.35 3.78 -17.17
N THR A 159 0.98 3.49 -15.92
CA THR A 159 0.35 4.44 -14.98
C THR A 159 1.34 5.01 -13.96
N TYR A 160 2.64 4.75 -14.11
CA TYR A 160 3.67 5.36 -13.26
C TYR A 160 3.96 6.82 -13.66
N MET A 161 3.82 7.74 -12.70
CA MET A 161 4.22 9.13 -12.81
C MET A 161 5.54 9.35 -12.04
N PRO A 162 6.65 9.64 -12.75
CA PRO A 162 7.91 9.97 -12.10
C PRO A 162 7.84 11.33 -11.43
N TYR A 163 8.62 11.51 -10.37
CA TYR A 163 8.64 12.72 -9.56
C TYR A 163 10.05 13.10 -9.10
N THR A 164 10.19 14.33 -8.62
CA THR A 164 11.40 14.84 -7.97
C THR A 164 11.05 15.46 -6.63
N LEU A 165 12.01 15.50 -5.71
CA LEU A 165 11.87 16.17 -4.41
C LEU A 165 12.57 17.52 -4.44
N VAL A 166 11.80 18.58 -4.24
CA VAL A 166 12.32 19.94 -4.15
C VAL A 166 12.43 20.32 -2.68
N LYS A 167 13.63 20.70 -2.23
CA LYS A 167 13.87 21.16 -0.86
C LYS A 167 13.39 22.59 -0.70
N HIS A 168 12.57 22.87 0.32
CA HIS A 168 12.17 24.24 0.62
C HIS A 168 13.25 25.01 1.39
N PRO A 169 13.35 26.34 1.19
CA PRO A 169 14.25 27.19 1.97
C PRO A 169 14.01 27.09 3.48
N GLU A 170 12.75 26.93 3.91
CA GLU A 170 12.36 26.82 5.31
C GLU A 170 12.48 25.39 5.88
N GLY A 171 12.92 24.43 5.06
CA GLY A 171 13.05 23.02 5.42
C GLY A 171 11.92 22.14 4.88
N GLY A 172 12.15 20.81 4.87
CA GLY A 172 11.23 19.84 4.27
C GLY A 172 11.41 19.69 2.75
N PHE A 173 10.55 18.87 2.16
CA PHE A 173 10.56 18.53 0.74
C PHE A 173 9.14 18.57 0.16
N GLU A 174 9.04 18.96 -1.11
CA GLU A 174 7.82 18.88 -1.91
C GLU A 174 8.04 17.91 -3.07
N ALA A 175 7.12 16.95 -3.25
CA ALA A 175 7.13 16.07 -4.39
C ALA A 175 6.49 16.76 -5.60
N ARG A 176 7.23 16.85 -6.71
CA ARG A 176 6.73 17.43 -7.96
C ARG A 176 6.77 16.42 -9.10
N PRO A 177 5.70 16.30 -9.90
CA PRO A 177 5.71 15.42 -11.05
C PRO A 177 6.72 15.91 -12.10
N LEU A 178 7.42 14.98 -12.75
CA LEU A 178 8.42 15.29 -13.79
C LEU A 178 7.81 15.39 -15.20
N LYS A 179 6.53 15.05 -15.37
CA LYS A 179 5.79 15.21 -16.62
C LYS A 179 4.73 16.31 -16.42
N GLU A 180 4.74 17.30 -17.32
CA GLU A 180 3.74 18.39 -17.35
C GLU A 180 2.33 17.90 -17.68
#